data_AF-A0A7S9DXK6-F1
#
_entry.id   AF-A0A7S9DXK6-F1
#
_cell.length_a   1.000
_cell.length_b   1.000
_cell.length_c   1.000
_cell.angle_alpha   90.00
_cell.angle_beta   90.00
_cell.angle_gamma   90.00
#
_symmetry.space_group_name_H-M   'P 1'
#
loop_
_entity.id
_entity.type
_entity.pdbx_description
1 polymer ?
#
loop_
_entity_poly.entity_id
_entity_poly.type
_entity_poly.pdbx_seq_one_letter_code
_entity_poly.pdbx_strand_id
1 'polypeptide(L)'
;MILIQLALSAGANAAMQPKRIILLIGDGMGQQQATALRHFKARHNNDTSLMWDALTRGEVSTSPVDSAAITDSAAAATAYATGRKTSKGFIGVDAQGQPLSTVVEKAKQQGWNTGLITTTQINHATPASFLAHNSSRNNYAAIADEYIDATIANKFKFDLLMGAAEPTLNAQIVTWWAN
;
A
#
# COMPACT_ATOMS: atom_id res chain seq x y z
N MET A 1 27.95 8.17 44.29
CA MET A 1 26.83 9.10 44.07
C MET A 1 27.33 10.23 43.17
N ILE A 2 27.18 10.07 41.86
CA ILE A 2 27.38 11.12 40.86
C ILE A 2 26.15 11.01 39.95
N LEU A 3 25.27 12.01 40.08
CA LEU A 3 24.07 12.19 39.26
C LEU A 3 24.50 12.67 37.88
N ILE A 4 24.11 11.95 36.82
CA ILE A 4 24.11 12.48 35.46
C ILE A 4 22.67 12.84 35.10
N GLN A 5 22.49 14.14 34.90
CA GLN A 5 21.24 14.82 34.61
C GLN A 5 20.63 14.33 33.29
N LEU A 6 19.37 13.93 33.36
CA LEU A 6 18.49 13.62 32.24
C LEU A 6 18.13 14.94 31.52
N ALA A 7 18.68 15.18 30.33
CA ALA A 7 18.22 16.28 29.47
C ALA A 7 17.06 15.79 28.59
N LEU A 8 15.83 15.86 29.12
CA LEU A 8 14.62 15.89 28.27
C LEU A 8 14.64 17.19 27.47
N SER A 9 15.09 17.13 26.23
CA SER A 9 14.72 18.11 25.22
C SER A 9 13.48 17.59 24.49
N ALA A 10 12.33 17.74 25.15
CA ALA A 10 11.02 17.60 24.50
C ALA A 10 10.77 18.82 23.60
N GLY A 11 11.52 18.92 22.51
CA GLY A 11 11.16 19.74 21.38
C GLY A 11 10.14 18.98 20.55
N ALA A 12 8.87 18.96 20.98
CA ALA A 12 7.79 18.54 20.11
C ALA A 12 7.68 19.60 19.00
N ASN A 13 8.43 19.42 17.91
CA ASN A 13 8.10 20.06 16.65
C ASN A 13 6.64 19.70 16.39
N ALA A 14 5.75 20.69 16.43
CA ALA A 14 4.37 20.52 16.01
C ALA A 14 4.43 20.00 14.58
N ALA A 15 4.26 18.69 14.41
CA ALA A 15 4.39 18.04 13.13
C ALA A 15 3.30 18.64 12.24
N MET A 16 3.72 19.50 11.31
CA MET A 16 2.81 20.08 10.33
C MET A 16 2.05 18.92 9.68
N GLN A 17 0.73 18.94 9.80
CA GLN A 17 -0.08 17.86 9.25
C GLN A 17 0.16 17.78 7.74
N PRO A 18 0.51 16.59 7.21
CA PRO A 18 0.76 16.45 5.80
C PRO A 18 -0.52 16.76 5.03
N LYS A 19 -0.44 17.63 4.02
CA LYS A 19 -1.59 17.95 3.16
C LYS A 19 -1.88 16.85 2.13
N ARG A 20 -0.89 16.00 1.85
CA ARG A 20 -0.89 14.96 0.82
C ARG A 20 0.03 13.82 1.26
N ILE A 21 -0.37 12.60 0.95
CA ILE A 21 0.42 11.39 1.22
C ILE A 21 0.53 10.63 -0.10
N ILE A 22 1.76 10.31 -0.50
CA ILE A 22 2.04 9.47 -1.67
C ILE A 22 2.82 8.26 -1.16
N LEU A 23 2.25 7.07 -1.37
CA LEU A 23 2.89 5.80 -1.03
C LEU A 23 3.34 5.12 -2.33
N LEU A 24 4.63 4.85 -2.44
CA LEU A 24 5.24 4.14 -3.56
C LEU A 24 5.63 2.74 -3.08
N ILE A 25 5.07 1.71 -3.72
CA ILE A 25 5.35 0.31 -3.37
C ILE A 25 6.08 -0.35 -4.54
N GLY A 26 7.33 -0.75 -4.32
CA GLY A 26 8.02 -1.68 -5.20
C GLY A 26 7.74 -3.12 -4.76
N ASP A 27 6.84 -3.82 -5.45
CA ASP A 27 6.52 -5.21 -5.12
C ASP A 27 7.78 -6.09 -5.28
N GLY A 28 8.15 -6.81 -4.22
CA GLY A 28 9.40 -7.58 -4.16
C GLY A 28 10.70 -6.76 -4.12
N MET A 29 10.66 -5.45 -3.88
CA MET A 29 11.84 -4.59 -3.86
C MET A 29 12.49 -4.52 -2.47
N GLY A 30 13.43 -5.42 -2.20
CA GLY A 30 14.32 -5.38 -1.05
C GLY A 30 15.61 -4.61 -1.30
N GLN A 31 16.50 -4.62 -0.30
CA GLN A 31 17.82 -3.98 -0.38
C GLN A 31 18.69 -4.57 -1.51
N GLN A 32 18.52 -5.87 -1.80
CA GLN A 32 19.24 -6.56 -2.87
C GLN A 32 18.85 -6.01 -4.24
N GLN A 33 17.55 -5.79 -4.49
CA GLN A 33 17.04 -5.20 -5.73
C GLN A 33 17.52 -3.75 -5.89
N ALA A 34 17.49 -2.97 -4.80
CA ALA A 34 18.03 -1.60 -4.81
C ALA A 34 19.53 -1.60 -5.14
N THR A 35 20.32 -2.49 -4.55
CA THR A 35 21.76 -2.63 -4.82
C THR A 35 22.03 -3.04 -6.26
N ALA A 36 21.25 -3.98 -6.81
CA ALA A 36 21.35 -4.38 -8.21
C ALA A 36 21.09 -3.20 -9.16
N LEU A 37 20.08 -2.36 -8.87
CA LEU A 37 19.81 -1.14 -9.64
C LEU A 37 20.98 -0.15 -9.59
N ARG A 38 21.62 0.03 -8.43
CA ARG A 38 22.82 0.89 -8.31
C ARG A 38 23.95 0.40 -9.21
N HIS A 39 24.22 -0.91 -9.24
CA HIS A 39 25.24 -1.48 -10.12
C HIS A 39 24.89 -1.33 -11.60
N PHE A 40 23.61 -1.50 -11.95
CA PHE A 40 23.15 -1.27 -13.32
C PHE A 40 23.38 0.18 -13.74
N LYS A 41 22.99 1.16 -12.92
CA LYS A 41 23.22 2.59 -13.21
C LYS A 41 24.70 2.90 -13.33
N ALA A 42 25.53 2.48 -12.37
CA ALA A 42 26.97 2.72 -12.40
C ALA A 42 27.63 2.27 -13.71
N ARG A 43 27.20 1.15 -14.29
CA ARG A 43 27.70 0.67 -15.59
C ARG A 43 27.32 1.56 -16.78
N HIS A 44 26.21 2.29 -16.70
CA HIS A 44 25.69 3.10 -17.81
C HIS A 44 26.09 4.57 -17.72
N ASN A 45 26.16 5.14 -16.52
CA ASN A 45 26.38 6.57 -16.33
C ASN A 45 27.28 6.92 -15.13
N ASN A 46 27.98 5.94 -14.55
CA ASN A 46 28.86 6.12 -13.39
C ASN A 46 28.18 6.77 -12.16
N ASP A 47 26.86 6.55 -12.01
CA ASP A 47 26.05 7.08 -10.90
C ASP A 47 25.39 5.93 -10.12
N THR A 48 25.58 5.91 -8.80
CA THR A 48 24.99 4.92 -7.89
C THR A 48 23.85 5.47 -7.03
N SER A 49 23.51 6.75 -7.17
CA SER A 49 22.48 7.38 -6.35
C SER A 49 21.09 6.85 -6.71
N LEU A 50 20.21 6.76 -5.72
CA LEU A 50 18.79 6.52 -5.93
C LEU A 50 18.00 7.71 -5.35
N MET A 51 16.93 8.10 -6.05
CA MET A 51 16.13 9.27 -5.67
C MET A 51 15.54 9.17 -4.24
N TRP A 52 15.36 7.95 -3.73
CA TRP A 52 14.85 7.69 -2.38
C TRP A 52 15.94 7.57 -1.31
N ASP A 53 17.24 7.63 -1.64
CA ASP A 53 18.32 7.54 -0.66
C ASP A 53 18.19 8.63 0.42
N ALA A 54 17.84 9.85 0.01
CA ALA A 54 17.59 10.97 0.92
C ALA A 54 16.30 10.82 1.75
N LEU A 55 15.41 9.90 1.38
CA LEU A 55 14.12 9.65 2.05
C LEU A 55 14.16 8.43 2.96
N THR A 56 15.16 7.55 2.85
CA THR A 56 15.28 6.36 3.69
C THR A 56 15.51 6.75 5.16
N ARG A 57 14.69 6.21 6.06
CA ARG A 57 14.76 6.50 7.51
C ARG A 57 14.82 5.25 8.40
N GLY A 58 14.59 4.06 7.84
CA GLY A 58 14.60 2.82 8.61
C GLY A 58 14.18 1.61 7.78
N GLU A 59 14.02 0.48 8.45
CA GLU A 59 13.61 -0.80 7.88
C GLU A 59 12.30 -1.30 8.54
N VAL A 60 11.57 -2.17 7.83
CA VAL A 60 10.28 -2.69 8.29
C VAL A 60 10.31 -4.22 8.26
N SER A 61 9.78 -4.84 9.32
CA SER A 61 9.56 -6.29 9.36
C SER A 61 8.28 -6.67 8.61
N THR A 62 8.40 -7.57 7.65
CA THR A 62 7.31 -7.94 6.73
C THR A 62 6.58 -9.22 7.11
N SER A 63 6.98 -9.93 8.18
CA SER A 63 6.42 -11.25 8.49
C SER A 63 4.90 -11.23 8.73
N PRO A 64 4.14 -12.22 8.20
CA PRO A 64 2.70 -12.36 8.38
C PRO A 64 2.34 -12.92 9.76
N VAL A 65 1.04 -13.08 10.04
CA VAL A 65 0.53 -13.61 11.32
C VAL A 65 0.69 -15.13 11.44
N ASP A 66 0.57 -15.87 10.34
CA ASP A 66 0.38 -17.33 10.29
C ASP A 66 1.69 -18.13 10.18
N SER A 67 2.77 -17.63 10.79
CA SER A 67 4.03 -18.33 11.13
C SER A 67 5.06 -18.63 10.03
N ALA A 68 4.77 -18.44 8.75
CA ALA A 68 5.83 -18.46 7.73
C ALA A 68 6.52 -17.09 7.70
N ALA A 69 7.80 -17.00 8.09
CA ALA A 69 8.57 -15.74 8.17
C ALA A 69 8.49 -14.87 6.89
N ILE A 70 8.21 -15.50 5.75
CA ILE A 70 8.10 -14.89 4.42
C ILE A 70 6.64 -14.59 4.12
N THR A 71 6.30 -13.31 3.93
CA THR A 71 4.95 -12.85 3.56
C THR A 71 4.65 -13.02 2.07
N ASP A 72 3.40 -12.76 1.68
CA ASP A 72 3.01 -12.56 0.29
C ASP A 72 2.54 -11.11 0.07
N SER A 73 2.33 -10.70 -1.19
CA SER A 73 1.92 -9.33 -1.50
C SER A 73 0.60 -8.94 -0.83
N ALA A 74 -0.34 -9.88 -0.64
CA ALA A 74 -1.64 -9.62 0.00
C ALA A 74 -1.48 -9.25 1.48
N ALA A 75 -0.81 -10.10 2.27
CA ALA A 75 -0.63 -9.84 3.69
C ALA A 75 0.23 -8.58 3.95
N ALA A 76 1.27 -8.35 3.13
CA ALA A 76 2.10 -7.16 3.21
C ALA A 76 1.32 -5.88 2.89
N ALA A 77 0.57 -5.88 1.78
CA ALA A 77 -0.24 -4.73 1.38
C ALA A 77 -1.37 -4.46 2.37
N THR A 78 -2.00 -5.49 2.93
CA THR A 78 -3.00 -5.34 4.00
C THR A 78 -2.40 -4.68 5.25
N ALA A 79 -1.17 -5.02 5.63
CA ALA A 79 -0.48 -4.36 6.73
C ALA A 79 -0.23 -2.86 6.45
N TYR A 80 0.20 -2.50 5.24
CA TYR A 80 0.36 -1.10 4.84
C TYR A 80 -0.97 -0.35 4.77
N ALA A 81 -2.01 -0.98 4.24
CA ALA A 81 -3.31 -0.37 4.03
C ALA A 81 -4.06 -0.15 5.34
N THR A 82 -3.95 -1.08 6.30
CA THR A 82 -4.82 -1.10 7.49
C THR A 82 -4.09 -0.82 8.80
N GLY A 83 -2.76 -0.96 8.81
CA GLY A 83 -1.93 -0.95 10.01
C GLY A 83 -1.99 -2.24 10.83
N ARG A 84 -2.65 -3.31 10.34
CA ARG A 84 -2.74 -4.62 11.02
C ARG A 84 -2.19 -5.72 10.11
N LYS A 85 -1.34 -6.57 10.69
CA LYS A 85 -0.88 -7.79 10.03
C LYS A 85 -2.00 -8.81 9.90
N THR A 86 -1.95 -9.64 8.87
CA THR A 86 -2.92 -10.70 8.58
C THR A 86 -2.23 -11.97 8.06
N SER A 87 -3.03 -12.98 7.71
CA SER A 87 -2.61 -14.26 7.12
C SER A 87 -2.29 -14.11 5.63
N LYS A 88 -1.50 -15.03 5.07
CA LYS A 88 -1.15 -14.99 3.64
C LYS A 88 -2.39 -15.06 2.76
N GLY A 89 -2.35 -14.32 1.65
CA GLY A 89 -3.45 -14.27 0.68
C GLY A 89 -4.67 -13.47 1.15
N PHE A 90 -4.69 -12.94 2.37
CA PHE A 90 -5.82 -12.16 2.87
C PHE A 90 -5.70 -10.69 2.45
N ILE A 91 -6.78 -10.15 1.89
CA ILE A 91 -6.91 -8.81 1.32
C ILE A 91 -7.78 -7.99 2.29
N GLY A 92 -7.22 -6.97 2.93
CA GLY A 92 -8.01 -6.02 3.74
C GLY A 92 -8.78 -6.62 4.92
N VAL A 93 -8.50 -7.85 5.34
CA VAL A 93 -9.16 -8.53 6.47
C VAL A 93 -8.14 -8.95 7.51
N ASP A 94 -8.56 -9.14 8.77
CA ASP A 94 -7.71 -9.71 9.81
C ASP A 94 -7.58 -11.23 9.69
N ALA A 95 -6.81 -11.86 10.58
CA ALA A 95 -6.56 -13.30 10.57
C ALA A 95 -7.85 -14.14 10.79
N GLN A 96 -8.94 -13.53 11.25
CA GLN A 96 -10.26 -14.14 11.40
C GLN A 96 -11.17 -13.87 10.20
N GLY A 97 -10.66 -13.22 9.15
CA GLY A 97 -11.41 -12.86 7.95
C GLY A 97 -12.35 -11.67 8.15
N GLN A 98 -12.20 -10.89 9.23
CA GLN A 98 -13.05 -9.73 9.47
C GLN A 98 -12.51 -8.49 8.73
N PRO A 99 -13.35 -7.71 8.04
CA PRO A 99 -12.93 -6.48 7.34
C PRO A 99 -12.18 -5.49 8.24
N LEU A 100 -11.11 -4.92 7.69
CA LEU A 100 -10.27 -3.92 8.34
C LEU A 100 -10.31 -2.61 7.56
N SER A 101 -10.71 -1.53 8.23
CA SER A 101 -10.76 -0.22 7.58
C SER A 101 -9.38 0.23 7.05
N THR A 102 -9.32 0.50 5.75
CA THR A 102 -8.09 0.89 5.07
C THR A 102 -7.82 2.39 5.22
N VAL A 103 -6.58 2.80 4.97
CA VAL A 103 -6.17 4.20 4.93
C VAL A 103 -6.88 4.98 3.83
N VAL A 104 -7.22 4.32 2.72
CA VAL A 104 -7.98 4.92 1.61
C VAL A 104 -9.41 5.20 2.04
N GLU A 105 -10.05 4.25 2.71
CA GLU A 105 -11.42 4.44 3.22
C GLU A 105 -11.47 5.56 4.26
N LYS A 106 -10.52 5.57 5.20
CA LYS A 106 -10.39 6.63 6.21
C LYS A 106 -10.18 7.99 5.55
N ALA A 107 -9.31 8.08 4.56
CA ALA A 107 -9.06 9.32 3.81
C ALA A 107 -10.33 9.78 3.08
N LYS A 108 -11.04 8.87 2.42
CA LYS A 108 -12.29 9.17 1.71
C LYS A 108 -13.40 9.66 2.64
N GLN A 109 -13.55 9.04 3.80
CA GLN A 109 -14.49 9.48 4.85
C GLN A 109 -14.17 10.89 5.37
N GLN A 110 -12.88 11.26 5.36
CA GLN A 110 -12.42 12.61 5.72
C GLN A 110 -12.51 13.62 4.56
N GLY A 111 -13.06 13.23 3.41
CA GLY A 111 -13.23 14.10 2.25
C GLY A 111 -11.95 14.32 1.43
N TRP A 112 -10.93 13.48 1.60
CA TRP A 112 -9.72 13.54 0.78
C TRP A 112 -9.98 12.88 -0.58
N ASN A 113 -9.25 13.37 -1.58
CA ASN A 113 -9.16 12.67 -2.86
C ASN A 113 -8.25 11.45 -2.69
N THR A 114 -8.70 10.31 -3.21
CA THR A 114 -8.02 9.03 -3.09
C THR A 114 -7.68 8.47 -4.47
N GLY A 115 -6.53 7.82 -4.60
CA GLY A 115 -6.12 7.28 -5.89
C GLY A 115 -5.15 6.11 -5.78
N LEU A 116 -5.30 5.16 -6.70
CA LEU A 116 -4.43 4.01 -6.85
C LEU A 116 -3.93 3.92 -8.29
N ILE A 117 -2.62 3.73 -8.44
CA ILE A 117 -1.96 3.55 -9.73
C ILE A 117 -1.06 2.32 -9.60
N THR A 118 -1.20 1.38 -10.52
CA THR A 118 -0.39 0.16 -10.57
C THR A 118 0.04 -0.15 -12.00
N THR A 119 1.14 -0.88 -12.16
CA THR A 119 1.53 -1.50 -13.43
C THR A 119 0.92 -2.90 -13.61
N THR A 120 0.31 -3.45 -12.57
CA THR A 120 -0.38 -4.75 -12.58
C THR A 120 -1.84 -4.61 -12.96
N GLN A 121 -2.59 -5.71 -12.96
CA GLN A 121 -4.04 -5.67 -12.92
C GLN A 121 -4.51 -4.96 -11.65
N ILE A 122 -5.60 -4.20 -11.76
CA ILE A 122 -6.11 -3.36 -10.66
C ILE A 122 -6.63 -4.16 -9.47
N ASN A 123 -7.05 -5.41 -9.68
CA ASN A 123 -7.48 -6.35 -8.65
C ASN A 123 -6.38 -7.36 -8.24
N HIS A 124 -5.13 -7.14 -8.65
CA HIS A 124 -3.99 -7.83 -8.06
C HIS A 124 -3.88 -7.49 -6.57
N ALA A 125 -3.22 -8.35 -5.79
CA ALA A 125 -3.21 -8.26 -4.33
C ALA A 125 -2.81 -6.89 -3.77
N THR A 126 -1.74 -6.29 -4.31
CA THR A 126 -1.19 -5.02 -3.80
C THR A 126 -2.19 -3.86 -3.89
N PRO A 127 -2.78 -3.52 -5.05
CA PRO A 127 -3.84 -2.51 -5.10
C PRO A 127 -5.12 -2.96 -4.39
N ALA A 128 -5.49 -4.25 -4.48
CA ALA A 128 -6.72 -4.75 -3.89
C ALA A 128 -6.79 -4.59 -2.36
N SER A 129 -5.68 -4.79 -1.64
CA SER A 129 -5.64 -4.64 -0.18
C SER A 129 -5.96 -3.23 0.33
N PHE A 130 -5.98 -2.22 -0.55
CA PHE A 130 -6.37 -0.85 -0.19
C PHE A 130 -7.86 -0.55 -0.44
N LEU A 131 -8.55 -1.34 -1.27
CA LEU A 131 -9.91 -1.06 -1.74
C LEU A 131 -10.93 -2.16 -1.41
N ALA A 132 -10.48 -3.39 -1.18
CA ALA A 132 -11.34 -4.57 -0.99
C ALA A 132 -11.05 -5.33 0.31
N HIS A 133 -11.99 -6.17 0.70
CA HIS A 133 -11.93 -7.06 1.87
C HIS A 133 -12.29 -8.49 1.46
N ASN A 134 -11.29 -9.36 1.38
CA ASN A 134 -11.48 -10.74 0.97
C ASN A 134 -10.48 -11.69 1.64
N SER A 135 -10.94 -12.86 2.08
CA SER A 135 -10.07 -13.90 2.66
C SER A 135 -9.19 -14.62 1.62
N SER A 136 -9.30 -14.26 0.34
CA SER A 136 -8.44 -14.81 -0.72
C SER A 136 -8.17 -13.80 -1.83
N ARG A 137 -6.89 -13.54 -2.08
CA ARG A 137 -6.37 -12.74 -3.20
C ARG A 137 -6.69 -13.32 -4.58
N ASN A 138 -7.14 -14.57 -4.65
CA ASN A 138 -7.50 -15.23 -5.90
C ASN A 138 -8.97 -14.98 -6.28
N ASN A 139 -9.76 -14.34 -5.42
CA ASN A 139 -11.16 -14.03 -5.68
C ASN A 139 -11.30 -12.77 -6.54
N TYR A 140 -10.65 -12.76 -7.71
CA TYR A 140 -10.52 -11.60 -8.61
C TYR A 140 -11.86 -10.95 -8.98
N ALA A 141 -12.88 -11.75 -9.27
CA ALA A 141 -14.23 -11.27 -9.60
C ALA A 141 -14.90 -10.58 -8.40
N ALA A 142 -14.92 -11.22 -7.23
CA ALA A 142 -15.52 -10.62 -6.03
C ALA A 142 -14.78 -9.35 -5.57
N ILE A 143 -13.45 -9.32 -5.74
CA ILE A 143 -12.64 -8.11 -5.47
C ILE A 143 -13.01 -6.99 -6.44
N ALA A 144 -13.21 -7.31 -7.72
CA ALA A 144 -13.64 -6.35 -8.73
C ALA A 144 -15.04 -5.80 -8.47
N ASP A 145 -15.99 -6.65 -8.09
CA ASP A 145 -17.36 -6.24 -7.74
C ASP A 145 -17.35 -5.26 -6.55
N GLU A 146 -16.52 -5.51 -5.55
CA GLU A 146 -16.41 -4.63 -4.37
C GLU A 146 -15.95 -3.21 -4.72
N TYR A 147 -15.15 -3.02 -5.78
CA TYR A 147 -14.74 -1.67 -6.21
C TYR A 147 -15.91 -0.80 -6.65
N ILE A 148 -17.01 -1.42 -7.09
CA ILE A 148 -18.22 -0.75 -7.57
C ILE A 148 -19.24 -0.67 -6.43
N ASP A 149 -19.48 -1.80 -5.76
CA ASP A 149 -20.59 -1.97 -4.83
C ASP A 149 -20.33 -1.28 -3.48
N ALA A 150 -19.08 -1.31 -3.00
CA ALA A 150 -18.73 -0.75 -1.71
C ALA A 150 -18.40 0.75 -1.84
N THR A 151 -19.38 1.58 -1.50
CA THR A 151 -19.25 3.05 -1.57
C THR A 151 -19.11 3.70 -0.20
N ILE A 152 -18.50 4.89 -0.18
CA ILE A 152 -18.44 5.77 0.98
C ILE A 152 -19.22 7.04 0.63
N ALA A 153 -20.31 7.29 1.35
CA ALA A 153 -21.22 8.42 1.08
C ALA A 153 -21.68 8.47 -0.39
N ASN A 154 -22.11 7.33 -0.95
CA ASN A 154 -22.56 7.16 -2.34
C ASN A 154 -21.50 7.50 -3.40
N LYS A 155 -20.21 7.43 -3.05
CA LYS A 155 -19.08 7.60 -3.97
C LYS A 155 -18.17 6.38 -3.90
N PHE A 156 -17.49 6.06 -5.00
CA PHE A 156 -16.43 5.05 -4.98
C PHE A 156 -15.36 5.39 -3.93
N LYS A 157 -14.73 4.35 -3.37
CA LYS A 157 -13.62 4.50 -2.41
C LYS A 157 -12.41 5.24 -3.01
N PHE A 158 -12.31 5.29 -4.35
CA PHE A 158 -11.27 5.97 -5.13
C PHE A 158 -11.84 7.11 -5.99
N ASP A 159 -11.03 8.12 -6.28
CA ASP A 159 -11.28 9.15 -7.31
C ASP A 159 -10.45 8.89 -8.58
N LEU A 160 -9.33 8.16 -8.46
CA LEU A 160 -8.50 7.72 -9.57
C LEU A 160 -8.11 6.25 -9.39
N LEU A 161 -8.36 5.43 -10.41
CA LEU A 161 -7.87 4.05 -10.47
C LEU A 161 -7.23 3.82 -11.84
N MET A 162 -5.94 3.50 -11.86
CA MET A 162 -5.20 3.23 -13.08
C MET A 162 -4.39 1.95 -12.96
N GLY A 163 -4.48 1.08 -13.97
CA GLY A 163 -3.72 -0.15 -14.05
C GLY A 163 -4.10 -0.97 -15.28
N ALA A 164 -3.56 -2.18 -15.38
CA ALA A 164 -3.96 -3.09 -16.45
C ALA A 164 -5.43 -3.50 -16.27
N ALA A 165 -6.13 -3.60 -17.40
CA ALA A 165 -7.49 -4.07 -17.44
C ALA A 165 -7.56 -5.55 -17.04
N GLU A 166 -8.72 -5.93 -16.51
CA GLU A 166 -9.04 -7.30 -16.14
C GLU A 166 -10.33 -7.70 -16.87
N PRO A 167 -10.41 -8.88 -17.50
CA PRO A 167 -11.60 -9.29 -18.25
C PRO A 167 -12.87 -9.42 -17.40
N THR A 168 -12.72 -9.62 -16.09
CA THR A 168 -13.83 -9.79 -15.14
C THR A 168 -14.36 -8.47 -14.57
N LEU A 169 -13.72 -7.34 -14.85
CA LEU A 169 -14.23 -6.03 -14.42
C LEU A 169 -15.43 -5.62 -15.29
N ASN A 170 -16.56 -5.37 -14.63
CA ASN A 170 -17.73 -4.77 -15.25
C ASN A 170 -17.34 -3.46 -15.97
N ALA A 171 -17.90 -3.23 -17.17
CA ALA A 171 -17.58 -2.12 -18.07
C ALA A 171 -17.69 -0.72 -17.43
N GLN A 172 -18.27 -0.60 -16.24
CA GLN A 172 -18.46 0.65 -15.48
C GLN A 172 -17.18 1.27 -14.92
N ILE A 173 -16.10 0.49 -14.70
CA ILE A 173 -14.80 1.04 -14.24
C ILE A 173 -13.89 1.37 -15.43
N VAL A 174 -14.11 0.75 -16.59
CA VAL A 174 -13.28 0.94 -17.79
C VAL A 174 -13.88 2.05 -18.65
N THR A 175 -13.74 3.32 -18.27
CA THR A 175 -13.96 4.46 -19.18
C THR A 175 -13.59 5.79 -18.53
N TRP A 176 -12.40 6.34 -18.82
CA TRP A 176 -12.13 7.78 -18.64
C TRP A 176 -11.08 8.36 -19.61
N TRP A 177 -10.43 7.54 -20.45
CA TRP A 177 -9.33 8.00 -21.33
C TRP A 177 -9.60 7.86 -22.84
N ALA A 178 -10.85 7.55 -23.23
CA ALA A 178 -11.22 7.29 -24.62
C ALA A 178 -12.15 8.36 -25.24
N ASN A 179 -12.26 9.55 -24.64
CA ASN A 179 -12.96 10.71 -25.23
C ASN A 179 -12.07 11.95 -25.15
#